data_AF-A0A381NUW9-F1
#
_entry.id   AF-A0A381NUW9-F1
#
_cell.length_a   1.000
_cell.length_b   1.000
_cell.length_c   1.000
_cell.angle_alpha   90.00
_cell.angle_beta   90.00
_cell.angle_gamma   90.00
#
_symmetry.space_group_name_H-M   'P 1'
#
loop_
_entity.id
_entity.type
_entity.pdbx_description
1 polymer ?
#
loop_
_entity_poly.entity_id
_entity_poly.type
_entity_poly.pdbx_seq_one_letter_code
_entity_poly.pdbx_strand_id
1 'polypeptide(L)'
;MTELLWQLSACDIVRGIHNKTFSCEEVMQSVVQRIAERNGSINAIVYDYSDEAVVQAQEADRALSSGSVVGPLHGVPVTIKSNIDVKGQ
;
A
#
# COMPACT_ATOMS: atom_id res chain seq x y z
N MET A 1 -8.32 16.43 5.67
CA MET A 1 -6.98 16.42 5.06
C MET A 1 -6.52 14.98 5.14
N THR A 2 -6.49 14.28 4.01
CA THR A 2 -5.83 12.97 3.94
C THR A 2 -4.38 13.19 4.32
N GLU A 3 -3.91 12.55 5.38
CA GLU A 3 -2.48 12.59 5.72
C GLU A 3 -1.67 12.10 4.51
N LEU A 4 -0.51 12.72 4.28
CA LEU A 4 0.39 12.38 3.17
C LEU A 4 1.19 11.10 3.49
N LEU A 5 0.48 10.02 3.83
CA LEU A 5 1.04 8.75 4.26
C LEU A 5 1.97 8.13 3.21
N TRP A 6 1.75 8.40 1.91
CA TRP A 6 2.64 7.98 0.84
C TRP A 6 4.09 8.51 0.96
N GLN A 7 4.33 9.54 1.77
CA GLN A 7 5.68 10.08 2.03
C GLN A 7 6.42 9.39 3.17
N LEU A 8 5.72 8.58 3.97
CA LEU A 8 6.33 7.90 5.10
C LEU A 8 7.31 6.83 4.62
N SER A 9 8.35 6.59 5.43
CA SER A 9 9.22 5.44 5.21
C SER A 9 8.44 4.13 5.46
N ALA A 10 8.89 3.03 4.87
CA ALA A 10 8.31 1.71 5.15
C ALA A 10 8.31 1.39 6.66
N CYS A 11 9.37 1.79 7.37
CA CYS A 11 9.48 1.61 8.82
C CYS A 11 8.41 2.41 9.59
N ASP A 12 8.12 3.64 9.16
CA ASP A 12 7.11 4.49 9.80
C ASP A 12 5.69 4.02 9.47
N ILE A 13 5.46 3.51 8.25
CA ILE A 13 4.21 2.85 7.85
C ILE A 13 3.93 1.65 8.77
N VAL A 14 4.89 0.72 8.88
CA VAL A 14 4.75 -0.47 9.74
C VAL A 14 4.49 -0.06 11.19
N ARG A 15 5.24 0.93 11.71
CA ARG A 15 5.06 1.41 13.08
C ARG A 15 3.68 2.03 13.29
N GLY A 16 3.20 2.85 12.35
CA GLY A 16 1.89 3.49 12.43
C GLY A 16 0.74 2.49 12.36
N ILE A 17 0.83 1.50 11.46
CA ILE A 17 -0.15 0.40 11.33
C ILE A 17 -0.19 -0.42 12.63
N HIS A 18 0.97 -0.85 13.14
CA HIS A 18 1.05 -1.62 14.38
C HIS A 18 0.48 -0.85 15.58
N ASN A 19 0.74 0.46 15.65
CA ASN A 19 0.22 1.34 16.69
C ASN A 19 -1.22 1.81 16.45
N LYS A 20 -1.86 1.36 15.37
CA LYS A 20 -3.23 1.74 14.97
C LYS A 20 -3.42 3.25 14.83
N THR A 21 -2.37 3.95 14.40
CA THR A 21 -2.44 5.39 14.08
C THR A 21 -3.19 5.63 12.78
N PHE A 22 -3.03 4.72 11.82
CA PHE A 22 -3.76 4.64 10.56
C PHE A 22 -3.82 3.17 10.12
N SER A 23 -4.71 2.86 9.17
CA SER A 23 -4.89 1.51 8.62
C SER A 23 -4.03 1.27 7.37
N CYS A 24 -3.89 0.00 6.96
CA CYS A 24 -3.28 -0.36 5.68
C CYS A 24 -4.07 0.27 4.52
N GLU A 25 -5.40 0.25 4.61
CA GLU A 25 -6.29 0.86 3.62
C GLU A 25 -6.03 2.37 3.46
N GLU A 26 -5.90 3.12 4.55
CA GLU A 26 -5.62 4.56 4.50
C GLU A 26 -4.27 4.86 3.84
N VAL A 27 -3.25 4.05 4.13
CA VAL A 27 -1.93 4.16 3.49
C VAL A 27 -2.05 3.89 1.99
N MET A 28 -2.74 2.82 1.59
CA MET A 28 -2.89 2.46 0.18
C MET A 28 -3.70 3.51 -0.59
N GLN A 29 -4.78 4.04 -0.01
CA GLN A 29 -5.54 5.14 -0.60
C GLN A 29 -4.67 6.39 -0.83
N SER A 30 -3.80 6.73 0.13
CA SER A 30 -2.83 7.83 0.00
C SER A 30 -1.88 7.63 -1.19
N VAL A 31 -1.43 6.38 -1.41
CA VAL A 31 -0.56 6.02 -2.54
C VAL A 31 -1.31 6.04 -3.88
N VAL A 32 -2.51 5.45 -3.95
CA VAL A 32 -3.34 5.45 -5.17
C VAL A 32 -3.65 6.88 -5.62
N GLN A 33 -4.01 7.76 -4.69
CA GLN A 33 -4.23 9.16 -4.99
C GLN A 33 -2.97 9.80 -5.59
N ARG A 34 -1.79 9.51 -5.03
CA ARG A 34 -0.53 10.03 -5.55
C ARG A 34 -0.20 9.52 -6.96
N ILE A 35 -0.50 8.25 -7.24
CA ILE A 35 -0.34 7.66 -8.57
C ILE A 35 -1.27 8.39 -9.56
N ALA A 36 -2.55 8.53 -9.23
CA ALA A 36 -3.52 9.22 -10.08
C ALA A 36 -3.11 10.67 -10.41
N GLU A 37 -2.57 11.39 -9.43
CA GLU A 37 -2.10 12.78 -9.62
C GLU A 37 -0.86 12.93 -10.50
N ARG A 38 0.02 11.91 -10.56
CA ARG A 38 1.38 12.09 -11.11
C ARG A 38 1.75 11.15 -12.25
N ASN A 39 1.23 9.93 -12.27
CA ASN A 39 1.68 8.92 -13.21
C ASN A 39 1.39 9.30 -14.67
N GLY A 40 0.37 10.11 -14.95
CA GLY A 40 0.12 10.60 -16.31
C GLY A 40 1.29 11.39 -16.92
N SER A 41 2.10 12.06 -16.09
CA SER A 41 3.30 12.81 -16.54
C SER A 41 4.60 12.01 -16.41
N ILE A 42 4.69 11.11 -15.43
CA ILE A 42 5.91 10.37 -15.10
C ILE A 42 5.98 9.06 -15.90
N ASN A 43 4.83 8.43 -16.15
CA ASN A 43 4.68 7.14 -16.82
C ASN A 43 5.54 6.03 -16.18
N ALA A 44 5.53 5.94 -14.84
CA ALA A 44 6.30 4.96 -14.08
C ALA A 44 5.52 3.67 -13.77
N ILE A 45 4.20 3.76 -13.63
CA ILE A 45 3.32 2.61 -13.41
C ILE A 45 2.74 2.19 -14.76
N VAL A 46 3.13 1.01 -15.23
CA VAL A 46 2.73 0.44 -16.53
C VAL A 46 1.57 -0.54 -16.43
N TYR A 47 1.46 -1.22 -15.28
CA TYR A 47 0.32 -2.05 -14.90
C TYR A 47 -0.21 -1.49 -13.59
N ASP A 48 -1.44 -1.01 -13.60
CA ASP A 48 -2.08 -0.40 -12.45
C ASP A 48 -3.02 -1.41 -11.79
N TYR A 49 -2.67 -1.79 -10.55
CA TYR A 49 -3.43 -2.71 -9.70
C TYR A 49 -4.03 -1.98 -8.48
N SER A 50 -4.28 -0.68 -8.61
CA SER A 50 -4.71 0.17 -7.48
C SER A 50 -5.96 -0.36 -6.78
N ASP A 51 -6.96 -0.82 -7.54
CA ASP A 51 -8.21 -1.35 -6.97
C ASP A 51 -7.96 -2.64 -6.18
N GLU A 52 -7.21 -3.58 -6.76
CA GLU A 52 -6.83 -4.83 -6.09
C GLU A 52 -5.94 -4.57 -4.86
N ALA A 53 -5.03 -3.59 -4.94
CA ALA A 53 -4.16 -3.23 -3.83
C ALA A 53 -4.95 -2.66 -2.64
N VAL A 54 -6.00 -1.86 -2.89
CA VAL A 54 -6.90 -1.38 -1.82
C VAL A 54 -7.65 -2.53 -1.17
N VAL A 55 -8.14 -3.50 -1.95
CA VAL A 55 -8.80 -4.70 -1.40
C VAL A 55 -7.82 -5.52 -0.55
N GLN A 56 -6.60 -5.73 -1.00
CA GLN A 56 -5.57 -6.43 -0.23
C GLN A 56 -5.20 -5.69 1.06
N ALA A 57 -5.18 -4.36 1.03
CA ALA A 57 -4.94 -3.54 2.22
C ALA A 57 -6.05 -3.74 3.27
N GLN A 58 -7.32 -3.77 2.86
CA GLN A 58 -8.44 -4.08 3.76
C GLN A 58 -8.31 -5.49 4.37
N GLU A 59 -7.86 -6.47 3.59
CA GLU A 59 -7.61 -7.84 4.09
C GLU A 59 -6.44 -7.86 5.09
N ALA A 60 -5.39 -7.07 4.84
CA ALA A 60 -4.27 -6.92 5.75
C ALA A 60 -4.71 -6.30 7.09
N ASP A 61 -5.60 -5.31 7.07
CA ASP A 61 -6.20 -4.75 8.28
C ASP A 61 -7.02 -5.79 9.06
N ARG A 62 -7.83 -6.60 8.35
CA ARG A 62 -8.58 -7.70 8.98
C ARG A 62 -7.65 -8.72 9.64
N ALA A 63 -6.58 -9.12 8.97
CA ALA A 63 -5.60 -10.06 9.51
C ALA A 63 -4.91 -9.52 10.78
N LEU A 64 -4.55 -8.23 10.77
CA LEU A 64 -3.97 -7.58 11.94
C LEU A 64 -4.97 -7.53 13.11
N SER A 65 -6.23 -7.17 12.82
CA SER A 65 -7.28 -7.07 13.84
C SER A 65 -7.68 -8.42 14.45
N SER A 66 -7.54 -9.51 13.70
CA SER A 66 -7.82 -10.87 14.18
C SER A 66 -6.71 -11.45 15.04
N GLY A 67 -5.59 -10.72 15.21
CA GLY A 67 -4.42 -11.19 15.95
C GLY A 67 -3.60 -12.22 15.19
N SER A 68 -3.75 -12.28 13.86
CA SER A 68 -2.93 -13.16 13.02
C SER A 68 -1.46 -12.76 13.11
N VAL A 69 -0.56 -13.73 13.01
CA VAL A 69 0.89 -13.45 12.93
C VAL A 69 1.18 -12.84 11.56
N VAL A 70 1.67 -11.61 11.55
CA VAL A 70 1.99 -10.85 10.33
C VAL A 70 3.50 -10.67 10.16
N GLY A 71 3.94 -10.53 8.90
CA GLY A 71 5.35 -10.36 8.56
C GLY A 71 5.89 -8.93 8.80
N PRO A 72 7.20 -8.72 8.67
CA PRO A 72 7.85 -7.43 8.97
C PRO A 72 7.50 -6.28 8.01
N LEU A 73 6.88 -6.59 6.86
CA LEU A 73 6.44 -5.61 5.85
C LEU A 73 4.91 -5.54 5.73
N HIS A 74 4.19 -6.00 6.75
CA HIS A 74 2.71 -6.02 6.73
C HIS A 74 2.14 -4.62 6.45
N GLY A 75 1.29 -4.54 5.42
CA GLY A 75 0.65 -3.29 5.01
C GLY A 75 1.52 -2.27 4.27
N VAL A 76 2.79 -2.58 3.98
CA VAL A 76 3.67 -1.69 3.20
C VAL A 76 3.35 -1.78 1.71
N PRO A 77 2.96 -0.67 1.04
CA PRO A 77 2.75 -0.67 -0.41
C PRO A 77 4.06 -0.90 -1.17
N VAL A 78 3.99 -1.71 -2.23
CA VAL A 78 5.13 -1.96 -3.13
C VAL A 78 4.67 -1.94 -4.58
N THR A 79 5.58 -1.63 -5.48
CA THR A 79 5.43 -1.86 -6.92
C THR A 79 6.54 -2.78 -7.40
N ILE A 80 6.28 -3.53 -8.47
CA ILE A 80 7.19 -4.52 -9.01
C ILE A 80 7.65 -4.05 -10.39
N LYS A 81 8.95 -4.14 -10.65
CA LYS A 81 9.50 -3.83 -11.97
C LYS A 81 8.94 -4.83 -12.99
N SER A 82 8.44 -4.35 -14.13
CA SER A 82 7.71 -5.15 -15.13
C SER A 82 8.49 -6.29 -15.79
N ASN A 83 9.80 -6.40 -15.54
CA ASN A 83 10.63 -7.50 -16.02
C ASN A 83 10.72 -8.66 -15.01
N ILE A 84 9.94 -8.62 -13.94
CA ILE A 84 9.84 -9.65 -12.92
C ILE A 84 8.45 -10.27 -13.03
N ASP A 85 8.38 -11.60 -12.97
CA ASP A 85 7.12 -12.32 -13.04
C ASP A 85 6.22 -12.00 -11.84
N VAL A 86 4.96 -11.69 -12.12
CA VAL A 86 3.91 -11.45 -11.13
C VAL A 86 2.77 -12.41 -11.41
N LYS A 87 2.29 -13.12 -10.38
CA LYS A 87 1.19 -14.07 -10.54
C LYS A 87 -0.06 -13.36 -11.07
N GLY A 88 -0.62 -13.88 -12.17
CA GLY A 88 -1.81 -13.30 -12.81
C GLY A 88 -1.51 -12.27 -13.89
N GLN A 89 -0.22 -12.02 -14.16
CA GLN A 89 0.29 -11.25 -15.29
C GLN A 89 0.89 -12.17 -16.36
#